data_AF-A0A352X8A0-F1
#
_entry.id   AF-A0A352X8A0-F1
#
_cell.length_a   1.000
_cell.length_b   1.000
_cell.length_c   1.000
_cell.angle_alpha   90.00
_cell.angle_beta   90.00
_cell.angle_gamma   90.00
#
_symmetry.space_group_name_H-M   'P 1'
#
loop_
_entity.id
_entity.type
_entity.pdbx_description
1 polymer ?
#
loop_
_entity_poly.entity_id
_entity_poly.type
_entity_poly.pdbx_seq_one_letter_code
_entity_poly.pdbx_strand_id
1 'polypeptide(L)'
;MSKLDTILKFIDQIESENPGASAYEIANKLRGYTKRNYTTQLWSIATGYEQEYIEGEWAGKLNIEDLSLSGEITDLGHLIASLSDRINQPGLQLSDLTKWTGDHTSWAGDIGSAIMIYRANSDTKEIQTLGESLNRLAGFSDYTADIAACVIGATINYGKYGLISQAIYQYNLIPYRQHVRTFIQNELGGIIQGNKLNNPAEIEANIAQAVLACIGLSTAPDWVKSFKDLSGLNLKKMSGTNRTDILQASLHFLAHLVKMGGLESLKFKPYRMAGIRWLGNLSQEVIVS
;
A
#
# COMPACT_ATOMS: atom_id res chain seq x y z
N MET A 1 -2.20 27.38 13.64
CA MET A 1 -1.30 26.22 13.42
C MET A 1 -2.11 25.17 12.69
N SER A 2 -1.64 24.65 11.56
CA SER A 2 -2.42 23.67 10.78
C SER A 2 -2.49 22.32 11.49
N LYS A 3 -3.42 21.45 11.06
CA LYS A 3 -3.50 20.06 11.56
C LYS A 3 -2.17 19.34 11.30
N LEU A 4 -1.61 19.50 10.09
CA LEU A 4 -0.31 18.97 9.71
C LEU A 4 0.82 19.49 10.62
N ASP A 5 0.89 20.80 10.90
CA ASP A 5 1.93 21.35 11.79
C ASP A 5 1.87 20.73 13.19
N THR A 6 0.67 20.42 13.67
CA THR A 6 0.46 19.79 14.98
C THR A 6 0.96 18.34 14.99
N ILE A 7 0.68 17.61 13.92
CA ILE A 7 1.16 16.24 13.73
C ILE A 7 2.68 16.21 13.60
N LEU A 8 3.25 17.09 12.76
CA LEU A 8 4.69 17.15 12.53
C LEU A 8 5.46 17.47 13.81
N LYS A 9 4.97 18.41 14.63
CA LYS A 9 5.55 18.69 15.95
C LYS A 9 5.46 17.49 16.89
N PHE A 10 4.37 16.74 16.85
CA PHE A 10 4.23 15.54 17.66
C PHE A 10 5.21 14.44 17.22
N ILE A 11 5.34 14.20 15.91
CA ILE A 11 6.30 13.23 15.38
C ILE A 11 7.74 13.66 15.72
N ASP A 12 8.07 14.94 15.51
CA ASP A 12 9.38 15.51 15.84
C ASP A 12 9.71 15.39 17.34
N GLN A 13 8.70 15.56 18.22
CA GLN A 13 8.86 15.30 19.64
C GLN A 13 9.27 13.84 19.90
N ILE A 14 8.55 12.87 19.32
CA ILE A 14 8.88 11.44 19.48
C ILE A 14 10.28 11.13 18.95
N GLU A 15 10.67 11.71 17.80
CA GLU A 15 12.01 11.58 17.24
C GLU A 15 13.09 12.16 18.18
N SER A 16 12.85 13.34 18.74
CA SER A 16 13.78 14.02 19.65
C SER A 16 13.97 13.30 20.98
N GLU A 17 12.93 12.61 21.46
CA GLU A 17 12.96 11.77 22.67
C GLU A 17 13.68 10.44 22.44
N ASN A 18 13.95 10.06 21.18
CA ASN A 18 14.58 8.81 20.78
C ASN A 18 15.79 9.04 19.84
N PRO A 19 16.81 9.83 20.24
CA PRO A 19 17.87 10.31 19.34
C PRO A 19 18.80 9.23 18.77
N GLY A 20 18.76 8.01 19.31
CA GLY A 20 19.52 6.85 18.82
C GLY A 20 18.70 5.88 17.99
N ALA A 21 17.39 6.09 17.85
CA ALA A 21 16.51 5.21 17.09
C ALA A 21 16.61 5.49 15.59
N SER A 22 16.59 4.43 14.80
CA SER A 22 16.47 4.49 13.35
C SER A 22 15.06 4.95 12.93
N ALA A 23 14.92 5.46 11.71
CA ALA A 23 13.61 5.80 11.14
C ALA A 23 12.64 4.60 11.12
N TYR A 24 13.17 3.38 10.97
CA TYR A 24 12.38 2.14 11.09
C TYR A 24 11.77 2.00 12.49
N GLU A 25 12.58 2.15 13.54
CA GLU A 25 12.10 2.04 14.93
C GLU A 25 11.11 3.17 15.26
N ILE A 26 11.37 4.39 14.80
CA ILE A 26 10.44 5.51 14.97
C ILE A 26 9.11 5.21 14.27
N ALA A 27 9.10 4.76 13.01
CA ALA A 27 7.85 4.49 12.29
C ALA A 27 6.99 3.43 12.99
N ASN A 28 7.63 2.37 13.50
CA ASN A 28 6.94 1.34 14.26
C ASN A 28 6.43 1.84 15.62
N LYS A 29 7.20 2.69 16.34
CA LYS A 29 6.70 3.39 17.54
C LYS A 29 5.48 4.27 17.23
N LEU A 30 5.52 5.02 16.13
CA LEU A 30 4.42 5.89 15.70
C LEU A 30 3.13 5.10 15.41
N ARG A 31 3.25 3.85 14.93
CA ARG A 31 2.10 2.94 14.73
C ARG A 31 1.30 2.75 16.01
N GLY A 32 1.95 2.72 17.17
CA GLY A 32 1.30 2.65 18.48
C GLY A 32 0.31 3.78 18.77
N TYR A 33 0.49 4.94 18.15
CA TYR A 33 -0.37 6.12 18.32
C TYR A 33 -1.52 6.20 17.30
N THR A 34 -1.71 5.15 16.47
CA THR A 34 -2.73 5.10 15.41
C THR A 34 -3.99 4.33 15.85
N LYS A 35 -4.28 3.16 15.26
CA LYS A 35 -5.42 2.30 15.60
C LYS A 35 -4.91 1.03 16.29
N ARG A 36 -5.63 0.51 17.29
CA ARG A 36 -5.31 -0.78 17.94
C ARG A 36 -5.18 -1.94 16.94
N ASN A 37 -5.94 -1.90 15.86
CA ASN A 37 -5.90 -2.93 14.82
C ASN A 37 -4.58 -2.93 14.02
N TYR A 38 -3.77 -1.87 14.11
CA TYR A 38 -2.44 -1.79 13.51
C TYR A 38 -1.32 -2.24 14.44
N THR A 39 -1.64 -2.67 15.67
CA THR A 39 -0.64 -3.12 16.66
C THR A 39 -0.86 -4.57 17.10
N THR A 40 -1.47 -5.38 16.23
CA THR A 40 -1.71 -6.80 16.51
C THR A 40 -0.43 -7.62 16.36
N GLN A 41 -0.41 -8.85 16.90
CA GLN A 41 0.71 -9.77 16.76
C GLN A 41 1.05 -10.05 15.28
N LEU A 42 0.06 -10.02 14.38
CA LEU A 42 0.29 -10.14 12.94
C LEU A 42 1.25 -9.05 12.45
N TRP A 43 1.05 -7.80 12.89
CA TRP A 43 1.88 -6.67 12.53
C TRP A 43 3.26 -6.74 13.17
N SER A 44 3.36 -7.26 14.39
CA SER A 44 4.66 -7.50 15.01
C SER A 44 5.50 -8.52 14.24
N ILE A 45 4.85 -9.55 13.68
CA ILE A 45 5.51 -10.55 12.82
C ILE A 45 5.89 -9.94 11.47
N ALA A 46 4.98 -9.20 10.84
CA ALA A 46 5.19 -8.62 9.51
C ALA A 46 6.34 -7.61 9.50
N THR A 47 6.42 -6.76 10.52
CA THR A 47 7.48 -5.76 10.67
C THR A 47 8.75 -6.38 11.24
N GLY A 48 8.64 -7.33 12.18
CA GLY A 48 9.76 -7.73 13.01
C GLY A 48 10.02 -6.75 14.17
N TYR A 49 8.99 -5.98 14.56
CA TYR A 49 9.01 -5.04 15.68
C TYR A 49 7.78 -5.25 16.56
N GLU A 50 7.95 -5.37 17.88
CA GLU A 50 6.81 -5.52 18.78
C GLU A 50 5.96 -4.25 18.80
N GLN A 51 4.75 -4.33 18.24
CA GLN A 51 3.84 -3.21 18.16
C GLN A 51 3.05 -3.07 19.45
N GLU A 52 3.33 -2.03 20.24
CA GLU A 52 2.56 -1.69 21.42
C GLU A 52 1.52 -0.60 21.09
N TYR A 53 0.26 -0.81 21.47
CA TYR A 53 -0.76 0.24 21.38
C TYR A 53 -0.63 1.21 22.54
N ILE A 54 -0.52 2.51 22.23
CA ILE A 54 -0.45 3.54 23.26
C ILE A 54 -1.87 3.83 23.79
N GLU A 55 -2.05 3.64 25.09
CA GLU A 55 -3.30 3.92 25.80
C GLU A 55 -3.31 5.33 26.44
N GLY A 56 -4.45 5.73 27.02
CA GLY A 56 -4.60 6.99 27.75
C GLY A 56 -4.78 8.21 26.85
N GLU A 57 -4.21 9.35 27.26
CA GLU A 57 -4.42 10.66 26.59
C GLU A 57 -3.83 10.75 25.17
N TRP A 58 -2.89 9.85 24.84
CA TRP A 58 -2.21 9.77 23.55
C TRP A 58 -2.80 8.71 22.62
N ALA A 59 -3.80 7.96 23.09
CA ALA A 59 -4.47 6.92 22.31
C ALA A 59 -5.09 7.52 21.04
N GLY A 60 -4.74 6.97 19.88
CA GLY A 60 -5.25 7.44 18.59
C GLY A 60 -4.81 8.85 18.18
N LYS A 61 -3.73 9.39 18.76
CA LYS A 61 -3.25 10.74 18.44
C LYS A 61 -2.95 10.95 16.95
N LEU A 62 -2.52 9.90 16.26
CA LEU A 62 -2.23 9.87 14.83
C LEU A 62 -3.34 9.23 14.00
N ASN A 63 -4.47 8.87 14.62
CA ASN A 63 -5.62 8.32 13.92
C ASN A 63 -6.49 9.42 13.30
N ILE A 64 -6.03 9.95 12.16
CA ILE A 64 -6.65 11.07 11.46
C ILE A 64 -6.99 10.63 10.04
N GLU A 65 -8.26 10.41 9.74
CA GLU A 65 -8.71 9.85 8.45
C GLU A 65 -8.80 10.90 7.33
N ASP A 66 -8.71 12.19 7.67
CA ASP A 66 -8.98 13.32 6.78
C ASP A 66 -7.83 14.36 6.73
N LEU A 67 -6.58 13.93 6.92
CA LEU A 67 -5.45 14.86 6.86
C LEU A 67 -5.25 15.35 5.43
N SER A 68 -5.23 16.67 5.22
CA SER A 68 -4.81 17.23 3.94
C SER A 68 -3.28 17.16 3.82
N LEU A 69 -2.81 16.35 2.87
CA LEU A 69 -1.40 16.17 2.54
C LEU A 69 -1.22 16.35 1.02
N SER A 70 -0.33 17.24 0.61
CA SER A 70 -0.07 17.57 -0.80
C SER A 70 -1.32 18.00 -1.59
N GLY A 71 -2.33 18.53 -0.88
CA GLY A 71 -3.62 18.97 -1.42
C GLY A 71 -4.74 17.93 -1.37
N GLU A 72 -4.46 16.68 -0.96
CA GLU A 72 -5.43 15.58 -0.97
C GLU A 72 -5.73 15.03 0.42
N ILE A 73 -6.90 14.43 0.57
CA ILE A 73 -7.35 13.79 1.81
C ILE A 73 -6.61 12.46 2.00
N THR A 74 -5.96 12.29 3.15
CA THR A 74 -5.10 11.15 3.48
C THR A 74 -5.49 10.59 4.84
N ASP A 75 -5.64 9.27 4.95
CA ASP A 75 -5.70 8.60 6.27
C ASP A 75 -4.26 8.52 6.83
N LEU A 76 -3.98 9.36 7.82
CA LEU A 76 -2.68 9.42 8.48
C LEU A 76 -2.36 8.14 9.26
N GLY A 77 -3.37 7.54 9.89
CA GLY A 77 -3.18 6.30 10.63
C GLY A 77 -2.76 5.18 9.68
N HIS A 78 -3.42 5.10 8.54
CA HIS A 78 -3.06 4.22 7.44
C HIS A 78 -1.64 4.54 6.91
N LEU A 79 -1.34 5.82 6.67
CA LEU A 79 -0.03 6.25 6.16
C LEU A 79 1.11 5.80 7.06
N ILE A 80 0.97 6.00 8.38
CA ILE A 80 2.01 5.61 9.34
C ILE A 80 2.14 4.09 9.41
N ALA A 81 1.02 3.36 9.40
CA ALA A 81 1.03 1.91 9.37
C ALA A 81 1.76 1.38 8.12
N SER A 82 1.35 1.82 6.92
CA SER A 82 1.98 1.43 5.66
C SER A 82 3.44 1.90 5.59
N LEU A 83 3.78 3.09 6.11
CA LEU A 83 5.15 3.59 6.12
C LEU A 83 6.07 2.71 6.99
N SER A 84 5.59 2.24 8.14
CA SER A 84 6.37 1.38 9.03
C SER A 84 6.77 0.05 8.37
N ASP A 85 5.99 -0.40 7.37
CA ASP A 85 6.28 -1.60 6.59
C ASP A 85 7.21 -1.32 5.38
N ARG A 86 7.38 -0.04 5.01
CA ARG A 86 8.15 0.42 3.84
C ARG A 86 9.57 0.86 4.16
N ILE A 87 9.85 1.25 5.41
CA ILE A 87 11.20 1.67 5.81
C ILE A 87 12.05 0.43 6.06
N ASN A 88 13.24 0.40 5.47
CA ASN A 88 14.17 -0.71 5.62
C ASN A 88 14.64 -0.83 7.07
N GLN A 89 14.52 -2.03 7.63
CA GLN A 89 15.10 -2.35 8.92
C GLN A 89 16.64 -2.37 8.81
N PRO A 90 17.38 -1.80 9.78
CA PRO A 90 18.83 -1.96 9.82
C PRO A 90 19.25 -3.42 10.06
N GLY A 91 20.14 -3.96 9.22
CA GLY A 91 20.69 -5.32 9.37
C GLY A 91 19.95 -6.41 8.58
N LEU A 92 20.12 -7.67 8.98
CA LEU A 92 19.45 -8.86 8.45
C LEU A 92 18.53 -9.44 9.53
N GLN A 93 17.23 -9.58 9.27
CA GLN A 93 16.23 -10.00 10.26
C GLN A 93 15.29 -11.10 9.76
N LEU A 94 14.51 -11.67 10.70
CA LEU A 94 13.49 -12.70 10.43
C LEU A 94 12.39 -12.22 9.46
N SER A 95 12.03 -10.94 9.49
CA SER A 95 11.11 -10.33 8.52
C SER A 95 11.63 -10.45 7.08
N ASP A 96 12.95 -10.31 6.86
CA ASP A 96 13.61 -10.56 5.56
C ASP A 96 13.51 -12.03 5.10
N LEU A 97 13.16 -12.96 6.00
CA LEU A 97 12.95 -14.38 5.71
C LEU A 97 11.48 -14.68 5.37
N THR A 98 10.55 -13.78 5.69
CA THR A 98 9.13 -13.91 5.36
C THR A 98 8.82 -13.23 4.02
N LYS A 99 7.76 -13.68 3.32
CA LYS A 99 7.28 -13.06 2.07
C LYS A 99 6.36 -11.85 2.29
N TRP A 100 6.11 -11.50 3.55
CA TRP A 100 5.35 -10.31 3.89
C TRP A 100 6.24 -9.10 3.56
N THR A 101 6.08 -8.55 2.35
CA THR A 101 6.73 -7.29 1.95
C THR A 101 5.82 -6.11 2.28
N GLY A 102 6.39 -4.91 2.39
CA GLY A 102 5.61 -3.68 2.65
C GLY A 102 4.53 -3.33 1.60
N ASP A 103 4.46 -4.08 0.49
CA ASP A 103 3.36 -3.97 -0.48
C ASP A 103 2.10 -4.71 0.01
N HIS A 104 2.29 -5.83 0.71
CA HIS A 104 1.22 -6.74 1.17
C HIS A 104 0.43 -6.18 2.35
N THR A 105 0.92 -5.09 2.91
CA THR A 105 0.38 -4.40 4.09
C THR A 105 -0.05 -2.96 3.77
N SER A 106 0.10 -2.57 2.50
CA SER A 106 -0.24 -1.28 1.90
C SER A 106 -1.28 -1.54 0.79
N TRP A 107 -1.21 -0.84 -0.34
CA TRP A 107 -2.24 -0.85 -1.40
C TRP A 107 -2.64 -2.24 -1.90
N ALA A 108 -1.72 -3.20 -1.97
CA ALA A 108 -2.04 -4.56 -2.41
C ALA A 108 -2.79 -5.36 -1.32
N GLY A 109 -2.46 -5.08 -0.06
CA GLY A 109 -3.13 -5.64 1.13
C GLY A 109 -4.58 -5.17 1.24
N ASP A 110 -4.80 -3.88 1.04
CA ASP A 110 -6.14 -3.26 1.04
C ASP A 110 -7.05 -3.84 -0.04
N ILE A 111 -6.53 -3.88 -1.27
CA ILE A 111 -7.24 -4.47 -2.40
C ILE A 111 -7.47 -5.97 -2.19
N GLY A 112 -6.45 -6.70 -1.72
CA GLY A 112 -6.55 -8.14 -1.44
C GLY A 112 -7.60 -8.45 -0.38
N SER A 113 -7.62 -7.66 0.70
CA SER A 113 -8.58 -7.77 1.80
C SER A 113 -10.00 -7.47 1.32
N ALA A 114 -10.20 -6.45 0.48
CA ALA A 114 -11.49 -6.15 -0.14
C ALA A 114 -12.01 -7.33 -0.97
N ILE A 115 -11.15 -7.94 -1.79
CA ILE A 115 -11.54 -9.11 -2.57
C ILE A 115 -11.88 -10.30 -1.68
N MET A 116 -11.09 -10.56 -0.64
CA MET A 116 -11.34 -11.67 0.28
C MET A 116 -12.67 -11.49 1.03
N ILE A 117 -12.94 -10.29 1.51
CA ILE A 117 -14.18 -9.95 2.22
C ILE A 117 -15.39 -10.05 1.29
N TYR A 118 -15.30 -9.50 0.07
CA TYR A 118 -16.36 -9.65 -0.94
C TYR A 118 -16.66 -11.14 -1.24
N ARG A 119 -15.62 -11.96 -1.38
CA ARG A 119 -15.78 -13.40 -1.65
C ARG A 119 -16.32 -14.20 -0.46
N ALA A 120 -15.99 -13.81 0.77
CA ALA A 120 -16.48 -14.46 1.97
C ALA A 120 -17.93 -14.08 2.29
N ASN A 121 -18.33 -12.85 1.94
CA ASN A 121 -19.66 -12.30 2.25
C ASN A 121 -20.68 -12.42 1.10
N SER A 122 -20.35 -13.11 0.01
CA SER A 122 -21.31 -13.41 -1.06
C SER A 122 -22.58 -14.12 -0.54
N ASP A 123 -22.45 -14.81 0.59
CA ASP A 123 -23.50 -15.62 1.18
C ASP A 123 -24.27 -14.87 2.30
N THR A 124 -23.69 -13.82 2.90
CA THR A 124 -24.26 -13.09 4.07
C THR A 124 -24.95 -11.78 3.69
N LYS A 125 -24.81 -11.30 2.45
CA LYS A 125 -25.41 -10.05 1.90
C LYS A 125 -25.01 -8.73 2.57
N GLU A 126 -24.06 -8.71 3.51
CA GLU A 126 -23.58 -7.47 4.13
C GLU A 126 -22.77 -6.59 3.16
N ILE A 127 -22.11 -7.20 2.16
CA ILE A 127 -21.41 -6.51 1.07
C ILE A 127 -21.96 -7.08 -0.23
N GLN A 128 -22.59 -6.23 -1.04
CA GLN A 128 -23.34 -6.68 -2.21
C GLN A 128 -22.49 -6.67 -3.49
N THR A 129 -21.43 -5.86 -3.51
CA THR A 129 -20.57 -5.70 -4.69
C THR A 129 -19.11 -5.58 -4.31
N LEU A 130 -18.22 -5.97 -5.22
CA LEU A 130 -16.78 -5.76 -5.06
C LEU A 130 -16.43 -4.26 -4.93
N GLY A 131 -17.11 -3.39 -5.67
CA GLY A 131 -16.90 -1.94 -5.60
C GLY A 131 -17.20 -1.36 -4.22
N GLU A 132 -18.24 -1.85 -3.53
CA GLU A 132 -18.54 -1.47 -2.15
C GLU A 132 -17.41 -1.91 -1.20
N SER A 133 -16.88 -3.12 -1.37
CA SER A 133 -15.76 -3.61 -0.56
C SER A 133 -14.48 -2.80 -0.79
N LEU A 134 -14.17 -2.47 -2.05
CA LEU A 134 -13.04 -1.64 -2.42
C LEU A 134 -13.16 -0.24 -1.85
N ASN A 135 -14.32 0.40 -1.94
CA ASN A 135 -14.52 1.73 -1.37
C ASN A 135 -14.36 1.77 0.16
N ARG A 136 -14.62 0.65 0.83
CA ARG A 136 -14.53 0.55 2.30
C ARG A 136 -13.11 0.26 2.80
N LEU A 137 -12.32 -0.49 2.03
CA LEU A 137 -11.03 -1.05 2.49
C LEU A 137 -9.84 -0.61 1.64
N ALA A 138 -10.09 -0.01 0.48
CA ALA A 138 -9.10 0.49 -0.46
C ALA A 138 -9.64 1.82 -1.03
N GLY A 139 -10.05 2.70 -0.12
CA GLY A 139 -10.70 3.96 -0.45
C GLY A 139 -9.73 5.00 -0.99
N PHE A 140 -10.25 6.15 -1.40
CA PHE A 140 -9.43 7.25 -1.93
C PHE A 140 -8.37 7.75 -0.93
N SER A 141 -8.73 7.88 0.34
CA SER A 141 -7.82 8.32 1.40
C SER A 141 -6.76 7.27 1.72
N ASP A 142 -7.09 5.98 1.62
CA ASP A 142 -6.16 4.87 1.81
C ASP A 142 -5.14 4.81 0.67
N TYR A 143 -5.59 4.88 -0.59
CA TYR A 143 -4.68 4.98 -1.73
C TYR A 143 -3.74 6.18 -1.66
N THR A 144 -4.22 7.30 -1.12
CA THR A 144 -3.38 8.48 -0.88
C THR A 144 -2.36 8.24 0.21
N ALA A 145 -2.77 7.56 1.28
CA ALA A 145 -1.87 7.13 2.35
C ALA A 145 -0.80 6.14 1.87
N ASP A 146 -1.16 5.15 1.05
CA ASP A 146 -0.25 4.17 0.48
C ASP A 146 0.79 4.78 -0.46
N ILE A 147 0.34 5.65 -1.36
CA ILE A 147 1.23 6.36 -2.28
C ILE A 147 2.18 7.27 -1.49
N ALA A 148 1.68 7.95 -0.46
CA ALA A 148 2.51 8.75 0.43
C ALA A 148 3.53 7.90 1.18
N ALA A 149 3.11 6.78 1.78
CA ALA A 149 3.98 5.85 2.48
C ALA A 149 5.10 5.31 1.59
N CYS A 150 4.78 4.91 0.36
CA CYS A 150 5.78 4.44 -0.62
C CYS A 150 6.80 5.54 -0.95
N VAL A 151 6.34 6.74 -1.30
CA VAL A 151 7.24 7.84 -1.71
C VAL A 151 8.09 8.34 -0.52
N ILE A 152 7.47 8.53 0.65
CA ILE A 152 8.17 8.96 1.88
C ILE A 152 9.18 7.88 2.29
N GLY A 153 8.76 6.61 2.35
CA GLY A 153 9.60 5.48 2.70
C GLY A 153 10.82 5.37 1.76
N ALA A 154 10.62 5.52 0.45
CA ALA A 154 11.72 5.56 -0.51
C ALA A 154 12.71 6.68 -0.21
N THR A 155 12.24 7.91 0.09
CA THR A 155 13.15 9.02 0.40
C THR A 155 13.97 8.78 1.67
N ILE A 156 13.39 8.13 2.68
CA ILE A 156 14.09 7.74 3.92
C ILE A 156 15.11 6.64 3.61
N ASN A 157 14.71 5.60 2.90
CA ASN A 157 15.57 4.45 2.56
C ASN A 157 16.78 4.83 1.70
N TYR A 158 16.65 5.83 0.82
CA TYR A 158 17.76 6.39 0.05
C TYR A 158 18.63 7.37 0.84
N GLY A 159 18.37 7.57 2.14
CA GLY A 159 19.15 8.44 3.01
C GLY A 159 18.97 9.94 2.75
N LYS A 160 17.92 10.33 2.01
CA LYS A 160 17.65 11.75 1.72
C LYS A 160 17.21 12.49 2.98
N TYR A 161 16.48 11.81 3.86
CA TYR A 161 16.03 12.34 5.15
C TYR A 161 16.24 11.29 6.24
N GLY A 162 16.76 11.71 7.39
CA GLY A 162 16.91 10.86 8.58
C GLY A 162 15.67 10.85 9.49
N LEU A 163 14.78 11.84 9.34
CA LEU A 163 13.58 12.05 10.16
C LEU A 163 12.31 11.90 9.31
N ILE A 164 11.33 11.19 9.84
CA ILE A 164 9.98 11.00 9.30
C ILE A 164 9.24 12.34 9.24
N SER A 165 9.32 13.16 10.30
CA SER A 165 8.68 14.48 10.33
C SER A 165 9.14 15.35 9.14
N GLN A 166 10.45 15.38 8.90
CA GLN A 166 11.04 16.10 7.77
C GLN A 166 10.60 15.51 6.43
N ALA A 167 10.57 14.18 6.29
CA ALA A 167 10.16 13.53 5.05
C ALA A 167 8.69 13.81 4.71
N ILE A 168 7.77 13.75 5.69
CA ILE A 168 6.35 14.12 5.53
C ILE A 168 6.22 15.60 5.14
N TYR A 169 6.94 16.50 5.81
CA TYR A 169 6.93 17.92 5.47
C TYR A 169 7.36 18.16 4.02
N GLN A 170 8.44 17.52 3.60
CA GLN A 170 8.98 17.66 2.23
C GLN A 170 8.07 17.03 1.19
N TYR A 171 7.41 15.91 1.51
CA TYR A 171 6.35 15.34 0.69
C TYR A 171 5.24 16.37 0.46
N ASN A 172 4.76 17.03 1.53
CA ASN A 172 3.66 17.99 1.47
C ASN A 172 3.93 19.23 0.58
N LEU A 173 5.20 19.59 0.37
CA LEU A 173 5.59 20.73 -0.46
C LEU A 173 5.42 20.46 -1.96
N ILE A 174 5.25 19.20 -2.35
CA ILE A 174 5.14 18.76 -3.73
C ILE A 174 3.68 18.38 -4.02
N PRO A 175 3.07 18.87 -5.12
CA PRO A 175 1.68 18.52 -5.46
C PRO A 175 1.49 17.00 -5.59
N TYR A 176 0.37 16.48 -5.06
CA TYR A 176 0.09 15.04 -5.04
C TYR A 176 0.21 14.36 -6.41
N ARG A 177 -0.18 15.06 -7.48
CA ARG A 177 0.00 14.61 -8.87
C ARG A 177 1.42 14.12 -9.18
N GLN A 178 2.44 14.81 -8.67
CA GLN A 178 3.83 14.44 -8.93
C GLN A 178 4.23 13.18 -8.14
N HIS A 179 3.70 13.02 -6.92
CA HIS A 179 3.88 11.80 -6.12
C HIS A 179 3.24 10.59 -6.77
N VAL A 180 2.02 10.71 -7.30
CA VAL A 180 1.35 9.64 -8.04
C VAL A 180 2.17 9.21 -9.25
N ARG A 181 2.71 10.17 -10.00
CA ARG A 181 3.59 9.84 -11.16
C ARG A 181 4.88 9.16 -10.72
N THR A 182 5.49 9.64 -9.63
CA THR A 182 6.69 9.04 -9.03
C THR A 182 6.42 7.61 -8.60
N PHE A 183 5.29 7.36 -7.93
CA PHE A 183 4.83 6.04 -7.54
C PHE A 183 4.65 5.12 -8.77
N ILE A 184 3.91 5.58 -9.80
CA ILE A 184 3.72 4.79 -11.03
C ILE A 184 5.07 4.40 -11.66
N GLN A 185 6.03 5.31 -11.73
CA GLN A 185 7.33 5.07 -12.37
C GLN A 185 8.23 4.16 -11.53
N ASN A 186 8.34 4.42 -10.23
CA ASN A 186 9.31 3.75 -9.37
C ASN A 186 8.79 2.42 -8.82
N GLU A 187 7.52 2.38 -8.41
CA GLU A 187 6.91 1.19 -7.80
C GLU A 187 6.40 0.22 -8.87
N LEU A 188 5.69 0.74 -9.88
CA LEU A 188 4.99 -0.09 -10.85
C LEU A 188 5.74 -0.23 -12.19
N GLY A 189 6.85 0.49 -12.39
CA GLY A 189 7.63 0.46 -13.64
C GLY A 189 6.92 1.15 -14.82
N GLY A 190 6.09 2.15 -14.55
CA GLY A 190 5.33 2.88 -15.55
C GLY A 190 6.19 3.81 -16.41
N ILE A 191 5.90 3.84 -17.71
CA ILE A 191 6.57 4.70 -18.67
C ILE A 191 5.64 5.85 -19.01
N ILE A 192 5.91 7.03 -18.45
CA ILE A 192 5.09 8.22 -18.65
C ILE A 192 5.79 9.22 -19.59
N GLN A 193 5.11 9.62 -20.66
CA GLN A 193 5.55 10.65 -21.60
C GLN A 193 4.49 11.74 -21.71
N GLY A 194 4.79 12.94 -21.19
CA GLY A 194 3.77 13.98 -21.00
C GLY A 194 2.67 13.50 -20.05
N ASN A 195 1.42 13.50 -20.52
CA ASN A 195 0.27 12.97 -19.78
C ASN A 195 -0.11 11.53 -20.17
N LYS A 196 0.70 10.84 -21.00
CA LYS A 196 0.40 9.49 -21.46
C LYS A 196 1.18 8.43 -20.69
N LEU A 197 0.49 7.38 -20.25
CA LEU A 197 1.09 6.16 -19.74
C LEU A 197 1.19 5.13 -20.88
N ASN A 198 2.42 4.76 -21.26
CA ASN A 198 2.68 3.99 -22.48
C ASN A 198 2.56 2.47 -22.32
N ASN A 199 2.62 1.95 -21.09
CA ASN A 199 2.59 0.52 -20.80
C ASN A 199 1.47 0.12 -19.81
N PRO A 200 0.21 0.55 -20.00
CA PRO A 200 -0.86 0.37 -19.01
C PRO A 200 -1.20 -1.10 -18.72
N ALA A 201 -1.05 -2.00 -19.70
CA ALA A 201 -1.24 -3.44 -19.51
C ALA A 201 -0.19 -4.06 -18.57
N GLU A 202 1.04 -3.53 -18.59
CA GLU A 202 2.11 -3.97 -17.70
C GLU A 202 1.85 -3.49 -16.27
N ILE A 203 1.38 -2.25 -16.13
CA ILE A 203 1.02 -1.66 -14.84
C ILE A 203 -0.14 -2.41 -14.18
N GLU A 204 -1.21 -2.66 -14.91
CA GLU A 204 -2.33 -3.47 -14.40
C GLU A 204 -1.85 -4.86 -13.96
N ALA A 205 -0.98 -5.49 -14.74
CA ALA A 205 -0.47 -6.80 -14.42
C ALA A 205 0.41 -6.79 -13.16
N ASN A 206 1.24 -5.76 -12.95
CA ASN A 206 2.05 -5.63 -11.75
C ASN A 206 1.16 -5.45 -10.50
N ILE A 207 0.12 -4.61 -10.59
CA ILE A 207 -0.90 -4.46 -9.53
C ILE A 207 -1.57 -5.82 -9.25
N ALA A 208 -2.06 -6.50 -10.29
CA ALA A 208 -2.73 -7.78 -10.17
C ALA A 208 -1.83 -8.87 -9.56
N GLN A 209 -0.54 -8.89 -9.90
CA GLN A 209 0.42 -9.83 -9.32
C GLN A 209 0.62 -9.59 -7.82
N ALA A 210 0.80 -8.33 -7.40
CA ALA A 210 0.96 -8.01 -5.99
C ALA A 210 -0.29 -8.39 -5.18
N VAL A 211 -1.48 -8.09 -5.71
CA VAL A 211 -2.76 -8.48 -5.08
C VAL A 211 -2.91 -10.00 -4.98
N LEU A 212 -2.55 -10.73 -6.04
CA LEU A 212 -2.58 -12.20 -6.04
C LEU A 212 -1.59 -12.80 -5.02
N ALA A 213 -0.40 -12.21 -4.91
CA ALA A 213 0.58 -12.60 -3.91
C ALA A 213 0.04 -12.40 -2.48
N CYS A 214 -0.60 -11.24 -2.21
CA CYS A 214 -1.29 -10.98 -0.95
C CYS A 214 -2.36 -12.02 -0.63
N ILE A 215 -3.34 -12.22 -1.52
CA ILE A 215 -4.41 -13.20 -1.28
C ILE A 215 -3.82 -14.60 -1.06
N GLY A 216 -2.79 -14.96 -1.82
CA GLY A 216 -2.07 -16.22 -1.68
C GLY A 216 -1.44 -16.42 -0.31
N LEU A 217 -0.76 -15.41 0.23
CA LEU A 217 -0.14 -15.46 1.56
C LEU A 217 -1.18 -15.46 2.69
N SER A 218 -2.24 -14.67 2.55
CA SER A 218 -3.33 -14.60 3.54
C SER A 218 -4.11 -15.92 3.66
N THR A 219 -4.10 -16.75 2.61
CA THR A 219 -4.78 -18.06 2.59
C THR A 219 -3.82 -19.25 2.79
N ALA A 220 -2.51 -18.98 2.91
CA ALA A 220 -1.53 -20.04 3.08
C ALA A 220 -1.50 -20.59 4.53
N PRO A 221 -1.24 -21.89 4.73
CA PRO A 221 -0.93 -22.45 6.05
C PRO A 221 0.27 -21.72 6.69
N ASP A 222 0.29 -21.59 8.01
CA ASP A 222 1.27 -20.75 8.73
C ASP A 222 2.74 -21.09 8.44
N TRP A 223 3.05 -22.33 8.09
CA TRP A 223 4.41 -22.77 7.72
C TRP A 223 4.86 -22.28 6.32
N VAL A 224 3.95 -21.96 5.41
CA VAL A 224 4.25 -21.46 4.05
C VAL A 224 4.51 -19.94 4.06
N LYS A 225 3.94 -19.21 5.02
CA LYS A 225 4.20 -17.76 5.23
C LYS A 225 5.69 -17.46 5.52
N SER A 226 6.47 -18.48 5.88
CA SER A 226 7.87 -18.40 6.32
C SER A 226 8.92 -18.78 5.27
N PHE A 227 8.55 -19.22 4.05
CA PHE A 227 9.53 -19.61 3.02
C PHE A 227 9.58 -18.63 1.86
N LYS A 228 10.79 -18.24 1.44
CA LYS A 228 11.08 -17.16 0.47
C LYS A 228 10.92 -17.55 -1.00
N ASP A 229 10.73 -18.83 -1.35
CA ASP A 229 10.67 -19.27 -2.75
C ASP A 229 9.24 -19.63 -3.22
N LEU A 230 8.57 -18.70 -3.91
CA LEU A 230 7.22 -18.90 -4.52
C LEU A 230 7.34 -19.28 -5.99
N SER A 231 8.56 -19.34 -6.55
CA SER A 231 8.79 -19.73 -7.95
C SER A 231 8.26 -21.13 -8.27
N GLY A 232 8.04 -21.96 -7.24
CA GLY A 232 7.44 -23.30 -7.33
C GLY A 232 5.99 -23.41 -6.84
N LEU A 233 5.36 -22.35 -6.34
CA LEU A 233 3.94 -22.43 -5.97
C LEU A 233 3.13 -22.42 -7.26
N ASN A 234 2.54 -23.56 -7.53
CA ASN A 234 1.84 -23.89 -8.77
C ASN A 234 0.71 -22.88 -9.01
N LEU A 235 0.99 -21.78 -9.72
CA LEU A 235 0.02 -20.76 -10.17
C LEU A 235 -1.17 -21.39 -10.91
N LYS A 236 -1.05 -22.65 -11.38
CA LYS A 236 -2.15 -23.47 -11.91
C LYS A 236 -3.17 -23.93 -10.87
N LYS A 237 -2.90 -23.90 -9.57
CA LYS A 237 -3.94 -24.10 -8.53
C LYS A 237 -4.61 -22.79 -8.12
N MET A 238 -3.95 -21.65 -8.35
CA MET A 238 -4.55 -20.31 -8.28
C MET A 238 -5.29 -19.90 -9.55
N SER A 239 -5.32 -20.74 -10.59
CA SER A 239 -6.19 -20.52 -11.76
C SER A 239 -7.68 -20.71 -11.46
N GLY A 240 -8.03 -21.04 -10.21
CA GLY A 240 -9.41 -20.97 -9.69
C GLY A 240 -9.76 -19.62 -9.03
N THR A 241 -8.78 -18.72 -8.84
CA THR A 241 -9.02 -17.36 -8.34
C THR A 241 -9.66 -16.55 -9.48
N ASN A 242 -10.90 -16.12 -9.32
CA ASN A 242 -11.67 -15.43 -10.35
C ASN A 242 -10.89 -14.18 -10.84
N ARG A 243 -10.23 -14.28 -12.00
CA ARG A 243 -9.45 -13.20 -12.64
C ARG A 243 -10.29 -11.93 -12.82
N THR A 244 -11.61 -12.08 -12.90
CA THR A 244 -12.56 -10.97 -13.00
C THR A 244 -12.47 -10.03 -11.80
N ASP A 245 -12.47 -10.54 -10.56
CA ASP A 245 -12.42 -9.69 -9.36
C ASP A 245 -11.07 -8.97 -9.27
N ILE A 246 -9.98 -9.71 -9.55
CA ILE A 246 -8.61 -9.15 -9.55
C ILE A 246 -8.47 -8.07 -10.61
N LEU A 247 -9.05 -8.29 -11.80
CA LEU A 247 -9.06 -7.29 -12.87
C LEU A 247 -9.87 -6.06 -12.44
N GLN A 248 -11.09 -6.23 -11.93
CA GLN A 248 -11.90 -5.09 -11.49
C GLN A 248 -11.20 -4.27 -10.41
N ALA A 249 -10.57 -4.94 -9.45
CA ALA A 249 -9.88 -4.26 -8.35
C ALA A 249 -8.56 -3.59 -8.77
N SER A 250 -7.79 -4.21 -9.66
CA SER A 250 -6.59 -3.57 -10.22
C SER A 250 -6.95 -2.37 -11.09
N LEU A 251 -8.05 -2.44 -11.85
CA LEU A 251 -8.57 -1.30 -12.62
C LEU A 251 -9.11 -0.19 -11.71
N HIS A 252 -9.68 -0.53 -10.54
CA HIS A 252 -10.11 0.45 -9.54
C HIS A 252 -8.93 1.30 -9.05
N PHE A 253 -7.82 0.65 -8.67
CA PHE A 253 -6.62 1.39 -8.27
C PHE A 253 -5.97 2.14 -9.44
N LEU A 254 -5.91 1.51 -10.63
CA LEU A 254 -5.38 2.18 -11.83
C LEU A 254 -6.19 3.43 -12.21
N ALA A 255 -7.51 3.43 -12.00
CA ALA A 255 -8.35 4.62 -12.21
C ALA A 255 -7.95 5.76 -11.27
N HIS A 256 -7.71 5.48 -9.99
CA HIS A 256 -7.15 6.46 -9.04
C HIS A 256 -5.82 7.02 -9.54
N LEU A 257 -4.89 6.15 -9.95
CA LEU A 257 -3.57 6.55 -10.45
C LEU A 257 -3.66 7.43 -11.71
N VAL A 258 -4.54 7.10 -12.65
CA VAL A 258 -4.77 7.87 -13.88
C VAL A 258 -5.31 9.26 -13.55
N LYS A 259 -6.40 9.31 -12.80
CA LYS A 259 -7.07 10.55 -12.42
C LYS A 259 -6.14 11.47 -11.63
N MET A 260 -5.53 10.95 -10.57
CA MET A 260 -4.72 11.75 -9.65
C MET A 260 -3.33 12.06 -10.21
N GLY A 261 -2.80 11.22 -11.10
CA GLY A 261 -1.59 11.50 -11.88
C GLY A 261 -1.79 12.56 -12.98
N GLY A 262 -3.04 12.98 -13.23
CA GLY A 262 -3.42 13.84 -14.34
C GLY A 262 -2.95 13.24 -15.67
N LEU A 263 -3.23 11.95 -15.85
CA LEU A 263 -2.93 11.20 -17.06
C LEU A 263 -4.15 11.17 -17.97
N GLU A 264 -3.92 11.02 -19.27
CA GLU A 264 -4.98 10.79 -20.25
C GLU A 264 -5.65 9.43 -20.00
N SER A 265 -6.93 9.32 -20.35
CA SER A 265 -7.67 8.06 -20.28
C SER A 265 -6.95 6.94 -21.04
N LEU A 266 -6.92 5.77 -20.43
CA LEU A 266 -6.23 4.61 -20.97
C LEU A 266 -7.19 3.74 -21.76
N LYS A 267 -6.69 3.15 -22.84
CA LYS A 267 -7.39 2.14 -23.63
C LYS A 267 -6.42 1.02 -23.98
N PHE A 268 -6.63 -0.17 -23.42
CA PHE A 268 -5.69 -1.29 -23.56
C PHE A 268 -6.36 -2.65 -23.36
N LYS A 269 -5.64 -3.72 -23.72
CA LYS A 269 -6.05 -5.11 -23.45
C LYS A 269 -5.19 -5.68 -22.32
N PRO A 270 -5.78 -6.05 -21.17
CA PRO A 270 -5.02 -6.64 -20.06
C PRO A 270 -4.41 -7.99 -20.45
N TYR A 271 -3.32 -8.39 -19.78
CA TYR A 271 -2.77 -9.73 -19.96
C TYR A 271 -3.75 -10.80 -19.45
N ARG A 272 -3.80 -11.95 -20.14
CA ARG A 272 -4.61 -13.10 -19.70
C ARG A 272 -4.19 -13.60 -18.33
N MET A 273 -2.88 -13.68 -18.12
CA MET A 273 -2.26 -14.01 -16.84
C MET A 273 -1.30 -12.89 -16.45
N ALA A 274 -1.44 -12.41 -15.21
CA ALA A 274 -0.63 -11.33 -14.70
C ALA A 274 0.87 -11.69 -14.75
N GLY A 275 1.66 -10.86 -15.43
CA GLY A 275 3.09 -10.98 -15.70
C GLY A 275 3.56 -12.17 -16.55
N ILE A 276 2.66 -12.83 -17.29
CA ILE A 276 3.03 -13.83 -18.31
C ILE A 276 2.64 -13.32 -19.70
N ARG A 277 3.46 -12.41 -20.25
CA ARG A 277 3.18 -11.70 -21.52
C ARG A 277 2.94 -12.64 -22.72
N TRP A 278 3.64 -13.77 -22.77
CA TRP A 278 3.59 -14.71 -23.89
C TRP A 278 2.28 -15.51 -23.98
N LEU A 279 1.46 -15.51 -22.92
CA LEU A 279 0.11 -16.09 -22.95
C LEU A 279 -0.92 -15.17 -23.62
N GLY A 280 -0.49 -13.98 -24.05
CA GLY A 280 -1.31 -13.02 -24.76
C GLY A 280 -2.26 -12.22 -23.88
N ASN A 281 -3.15 -11.48 -24.54
CA ASN A 281 -4.09 -10.56 -23.90
C ASN A 281 -5.50 -11.14 -23.84
N LEU A 282 -6.32 -10.60 -22.94
CA LEU A 282 -7.76 -10.77 -22.98
C LEU A 282 -8.30 -10.25 -24.32
N SER A 283 -9.37 -10.85 -24.82
CA SER A 283 -10.03 -10.39 -26.05
C SER A 283 -10.69 -9.03 -25.87
N GLN A 284 -11.21 -8.79 -24.67
CA GLN A 284 -11.86 -7.54 -24.27
C GLN A 284 -10.83 -6.44 -24.00
N GLU A 285 -11.15 -5.25 -24.52
CA GLU A 285 -10.44 -4.01 -24.24
C GLU A 285 -11.10 -3.29 -23.07
N VAL A 286 -10.29 -2.64 -22.24
CA VAL A 286 -10.75 -1.88 -21.09
C VAL A 286 -10.44 -0.40 -21.29
N ILE A 287 -11.28 0.44 -20.71
CA ILE A 287 -11.11 1.89 -20.67
C ILE A 287 -11.02 2.30 -19.21
N VAL A 288 -9.98 3.07 -18.87
CA VAL A 288 -9.75 3.59 -17.51
C VAL A 288 -9.64 5.11 -17.60
N SER A 289 -10.30 5.82 -16.69
CA SER A 289 -10.32 7.29 -16.63
C SER A 289 -10.27 7.77 -15.20
#